data_AF-A0A9D0ZRR7-F1
#
_entry.id   AF-A0A9D0ZRR7-F1
#
_cell.length_a   1.000
_cell.length_b   1.000
_cell.length_c   1.000
_cell.angle_alpha   90.00
_cell.angle_beta   90.00
_cell.angle_gamma   90.00
#
_symmetry.space_group_name_H-M   'P 1'
#
loop_
_entity.id
_entity.type
_entity.pdbx_description
1 polymer ?
#
loop_
_entity_poly.entity_id
_entity_poly.type
_entity_poly.pdbx_seq_one_letter_code
_entity_poly.pdbx_strand_id
1 'polypeptide(L)'
;MTAGQNELRYLRYYYGDDLRDEGILSKALDKVSDVLDKITLLEWTGHFDEAWKLIKELDFDEDKFWSLKKFNFELEKTIDIRVLNKKYSFLDKVLNVITADIDFQQKLISLDDRELNLFKKLMNDVPDKYFLSFAECFLDNMGESPFKDSMVRYDLLNQSLPDNLSDAEREALIFLYNSRVSFDVQSYEELGFLNLPEFWMEKLNQANDLDEIKEVLLSRCGFDLKSACLLIKTYDIKDVNVPSSVLETYNYILKVIESESVSELKELGFEDKGFKNYYLFERRLKEAFLENINQSLEFNGDSFKLLVTVLGAYGKDREIDDYKDLWTRAKISPLMSCSLVSDDNLALAPVKTVILGFKEMNRNLLNMKEQDLNSGVSENDLNQASRIPGNFQSSSSLIDETRSDYNELVFERYDDFKVVMPDYVLWFRDNKKGYEMALKAASDFDIPLIEIDPYKLGEKWSLEISRMVERLNDSNFESLALEIITKFLNNRNGLSLHREVLDEFFSDERFEEIVRDLYEVCPDYLMEILNKEISKMKKCFINQNNLDDAGLLNKVINYQGFKK
;
A
#
# COMPACT_ATOMS: atom_id res chain seq x y z
N MET A 1 -33.89 9.01 1.83
CA MET A 1 -33.99 7.55 2.03
C MET A 1 -35.10 6.97 1.16
N THR A 2 -34.74 6.34 0.04
CA THR A 2 -35.68 5.55 -0.76
C THR A 2 -35.91 4.18 -0.10
N ALA A 3 -37.06 3.56 -0.35
CA ALA A 3 -37.49 2.35 0.35
C ALA A 3 -36.64 1.09 0.04
N GLY A 4 -35.89 1.05 -1.08
CA GLY A 4 -35.16 -0.14 -1.55
C GLY A 4 -33.86 -0.46 -0.79
N GLN A 5 -33.05 0.55 -0.44
CA GLN A 5 -31.74 0.35 0.24
C GLN A 5 -31.87 -0.28 1.64
N ASN A 6 -33.01 -0.11 2.30
CA ASN A 6 -33.30 -0.75 3.59
C ASN A 6 -33.56 -2.26 3.47
N GLU A 7 -34.06 -2.74 2.32
CA GLU A 7 -34.43 -4.15 2.14
C GLU A 7 -33.20 -5.05 2.02
N LEU A 8 -32.20 -4.67 1.22
CA LEU A 8 -30.96 -5.44 1.09
C LEU A 8 -30.16 -5.54 2.41
N ARG A 9 -30.06 -4.41 3.14
CA ARG A 9 -29.35 -4.37 4.43
C ARG A 9 -30.07 -5.24 5.46
N TYR A 10 -31.41 -5.23 5.46
CA TYR A 10 -32.23 -6.11 6.28
C TYR A 10 -32.08 -7.59 5.90
N LEU A 11 -32.13 -7.92 4.60
CA LEU A 11 -31.98 -9.29 4.12
C LEU A 11 -30.60 -9.87 4.49
N ARG A 12 -29.53 -9.09 4.36
CA ARG A 12 -28.19 -9.50 4.76
C ARG A 12 -28.05 -9.66 6.27
N TYR A 13 -28.59 -8.74 7.06
CA TYR A 13 -28.61 -8.85 8.53
C TYR A 13 -29.40 -10.07 9.02
N TYR A 14 -30.52 -10.37 8.35
CA TYR A 14 -31.45 -11.41 8.76
C TYR A 14 -31.05 -12.81 8.27
N TYR A 15 -30.52 -12.93 7.05
CA TYR A 15 -30.19 -14.22 6.43
C TYR A 15 -28.69 -14.51 6.36
N GLY A 16 -27.80 -13.49 6.43
CA GLY A 16 -26.35 -13.69 6.46
C GLY A 16 -25.82 -14.64 5.37
N ASP A 17 -25.03 -15.63 5.77
CA ASP A 17 -24.46 -16.64 4.88
C ASP A 17 -25.50 -17.64 4.32
N ASP A 18 -26.70 -17.72 4.92
CA ASP A 18 -27.77 -18.62 4.49
C ASP A 18 -28.42 -18.17 3.17
N LEU A 19 -28.13 -16.95 2.70
CA LEU A 19 -28.53 -16.47 1.36
C LEU A 19 -27.97 -17.32 0.21
N ARG A 20 -26.98 -18.18 0.48
CA ARG A 20 -26.44 -19.14 -0.50
C ARG A 20 -27.33 -20.37 -0.70
N ASP A 21 -28.32 -20.59 0.16
CA ASP A 21 -29.35 -21.61 -0.04
C ASP A 21 -30.39 -21.14 -1.06
N GLU A 22 -30.61 -21.91 -2.13
CA GLU A 22 -31.53 -21.55 -3.22
C GLU A 22 -32.96 -21.26 -2.71
N GLY A 23 -33.42 -21.96 -1.69
CA GLY A 23 -34.76 -21.79 -1.13
C GLY A 23 -34.92 -20.51 -0.31
N ILE A 24 -33.82 -19.99 0.26
CA ILE A 24 -33.77 -18.72 0.97
C ILE A 24 -33.57 -17.56 -0.02
N LEU A 25 -32.68 -17.73 -1.00
CA LEU A 25 -32.44 -16.74 -2.06
C LEU A 25 -33.72 -16.44 -2.86
N SER A 26 -34.46 -17.46 -3.29
CA SER A 26 -35.72 -17.28 -4.01
C SER A 26 -36.73 -16.45 -3.20
N LYS A 27 -36.87 -16.72 -1.90
CA LYS A 27 -37.76 -15.95 -1.01
C LYS A 27 -37.27 -14.51 -0.79
N ALA A 28 -35.96 -14.29 -0.81
CA ALA A 28 -35.37 -12.97 -0.69
C ALA A 28 -35.60 -12.17 -1.98
N LEU A 29 -35.38 -12.77 -3.16
CA LEU A 29 -35.65 -12.17 -4.47
C LEU A 29 -37.12 -11.80 -4.70
N ASP A 30 -38.05 -12.59 -4.15
CA ASP A 30 -39.49 -12.28 -4.21
C ASP A 30 -39.87 -11.05 -3.36
N LYS A 31 -39.09 -10.76 -2.31
CA LYS A 31 -39.33 -9.62 -1.41
C LYS A 31 -38.70 -8.33 -1.92
N VAL A 32 -37.61 -8.43 -2.68
CA VAL A 32 -36.96 -7.28 -3.29
C VAL A 32 -37.81 -6.81 -4.46
N SER A 33 -38.32 -5.58 -4.41
CA SER A 33 -39.15 -5.04 -5.48
C SER A 33 -38.34 -4.40 -6.61
N ASP A 34 -37.16 -3.89 -6.28
CA ASP A 34 -36.25 -3.23 -7.21
C ASP A 34 -35.39 -4.25 -7.99
N VAL A 35 -35.34 -4.11 -9.32
CA VAL A 35 -34.60 -5.06 -10.19
C VAL A 35 -33.08 -5.01 -9.95
N LEU A 36 -32.55 -3.87 -9.51
CA LEU A 36 -31.12 -3.65 -9.28
C LEU A 36 -30.71 -4.29 -7.95
N ASP A 37 -31.57 -4.21 -6.96
CA ASP A 37 -31.36 -4.90 -5.69
C ASP A 37 -31.43 -6.43 -5.88
N LYS A 38 -32.26 -6.93 -6.81
CA LYS A 38 -32.26 -8.35 -7.21
C LYS A 38 -30.94 -8.74 -7.87
N ILE A 39 -30.44 -7.93 -8.80
CA ILE A 39 -29.14 -8.14 -9.45
C ILE A 39 -28.03 -8.23 -8.39
N THR A 40 -27.99 -7.25 -7.47
CA THR A 40 -26.99 -7.20 -6.39
C THR A 40 -27.03 -8.46 -5.51
N LEU A 41 -28.24 -8.93 -5.15
CA LEU A 41 -28.42 -10.12 -4.34
C LEU A 41 -28.00 -11.42 -5.07
N LEU A 42 -28.28 -11.50 -6.37
CA LEU A 42 -27.84 -12.62 -7.23
C LEU A 42 -26.32 -12.65 -7.36
N GLU A 43 -25.68 -11.50 -7.59
CA GLU A 43 -24.21 -11.38 -7.67
C GLU A 43 -23.54 -11.77 -6.34
N TRP A 44 -24.07 -11.30 -5.20
CA TRP A 44 -23.53 -11.65 -3.87
C TRP A 44 -23.58 -13.14 -3.54
N THR A 45 -24.52 -13.86 -4.14
CA THR A 45 -24.73 -15.29 -3.90
C THR A 45 -24.13 -16.16 -4.99
N GLY A 46 -23.43 -15.56 -5.96
CA GLY A 46 -22.74 -16.26 -7.05
C GLY A 46 -23.62 -16.64 -8.25
N HIS A 47 -24.85 -16.12 -8.34
CA HIS A 47 -25.82 -16.39 -9.41
C HIS A 47 -25.68 -15.39 -10.57
N PHE A 48 -24.46 -15.22 -11.08
CA PHE A 48 -24.12 -14.20 -12.10
C PHE A 48 -24.91 -14.35 -13.41
N ASP A 49 -25.22 -15.59 -13.84
CA ASP A 49 -25.99 -15.82 -15.08
C ASP A 49 -27.43 -15.31 -14.99
N GLU A 50 -28.03 -15.34 -13.81
CA GLU A 50 -29.37 -14.81 -13.56
C GLU A 50 -29.36 -13.30 -13.40
N ALA A 51 -28.36 -12.77 -12.69
CA ALA A 51 -28.10 -11.34 -12.61
C ALA A 51 -27.97 -10.73 -14.02
N TRP A 52 -27.20 -11.38 -14.90
CA TRP A 52 -26.97 -10.91 -16.27
C TRP A 52 -28.23 -10.87 -17.13
N LYS A 53 -29.19 -11.78 -16.92
CA LYS A 53 -30.49 -11.73 -17.62
C LYS A 53 -31.26 -10.47 -17.26
N LEU A 54 -31.28 -10.11 -15.97
CA LEU A 54 -31.93 -8.90 -15.48
C LEU A 54 -31.19 -7.65 -15.94
N ILE A 55 -29.85 -7.67 -15.97
CA ILE A 55 -29.04 -6.55 -16.43
C ILE A 55 -29.39 -6.17 -17.88
N LYS A 56 -29.59 -7.16 -18.77
CA LYS A 56 -29.99 -6.92 -20.17
C LYS A 56 -31.34 -6.23 -20.35
N GLU A 57 -32.16 -6.17 -19.30
CA GLU A 57 -33.45 -5.47 -19.32
C GLU A 57 -33.32 -3.99 -18.91
N LEU A 58 -32.13 -3.55 -18.46
CA LEU A 58 -31.86 -2.18 -18.05
C LEU A 58 -31.42 -1.30 -19.23
N ASP A 59 -31.68 0.01 -19.12
CA ASP A 59 -31.17 1.02 -20.05
C ASP A 59 -29.73 1.40 -19.69
N PHE A 60 -28.76 0.84 -20.42
CA PHE A 60 -27.34 1.12 -20.27
C PHE A 60 -26.61 1.16 -21.63
N ASP A 61 -25.41 1.76 -21.64
CA ASP A 61 -24.56 1.84 -22.83
C ASP A 61 -23.86 0.49 -23.09
N GLU A 62 -24.49 -0.36 -23.93
CA GLU A 62 -23.99 -1.69 -24.25
C GLU A 62 -22.64 -1.66 -24.97
N ASP A 63 -22.44 -0.69 -25.87
CA ASP A 63 -21.17 -0.53 -26.59
C ASP A 63 -20.02 -0.25 -25.60
N LYS A 64 -20.29 0.59 -24.60
CA LYS A 64 -19.34 0.90 -23.53
C LYS A 64 -19.05 -0.31 -22.65
N PHE A 65 -20.07 -1.11 -22.31
CA PHE A 65 -19.86 -2.36 -21.58
C PHE A 65 -18.88 -3.29 -22.33
N TRP A 66 -19.12 -3.52 -23.62
CA TRP A 66 -18.24 -4.36 -24.43
C TRP A 66 -16.85 -3.74 -24.65
N SER A 67 -16.73 -2.41 -24.65
CA SER A 67 -15.42 -1.76 -24.66
C SER A 67 -14.65 -2.01 -23.37
N LEU A 68 -15.31 -1.90 -22.21
CA LEU A 68 -14.72 -2.14 -20.89
C LEU A 68 -14.32 -3.62 -20.70
N LYS A 69 -15.09 -4.56 -21.25
CA LYS A 69 -14.83 -5.99 -21.17
C LYS A 69 -13.52 -6.42 -21.87
N LYS A 70 -12.99 -5.57 -22.75
CA LYS A 70 -11.65 -5.77 -23.35
C LYS A 70 -10.53 -5.60 -22.32
N PHE A 71 -10.79 -4.88 -21.23
CA PHE A 71 -9.80 -4.53 -20.21
C PHE A 71 -10.07 -5.23 -18.87
N ASN A 72 -11.35 -5.43 -18.53
CA ASN A 72 -11.78 -6.16 -17.34
C ASN A 72 -12.51 -7.44 -17.78
N PHE A 73 -11.83 -8.59 -17.74
CA PHE A 73 -12.43 -9.86 -18.15
C PHE A 73 -13.48 -10.38 -17.14
N GLU A 74 -13.43 -9.91 -15.89
CA GLU A 74 -14.44 -10.17 -14.85
C GLU A 74 -15.44 -9.02 -14.73
N LEU A 75 -15.60 -8.21 -15.79
CA LEU A 75 -16.53 -7.09 -15.77
C LEU A 75 -17.92 -7.54 -15.34
N GLU A 76 -18.38 -8.70 -15.80
CA GLU A 76 -19.68 -9.30 -15.42
C GLU A 76 -19.82 -9.64 -13.93
N LYS A 77 -18.71 -9.71 -13.18
CA LYS A 77 -18.70 -9.94 -11.73
C LYS A 77 -18.44 -8.67 -10.91
N THR A 78 -17.84 -7.67 -11.54
CA THR A 78 -17.25 -6.51 -10.85
C THR A 78 -17.97 -5.20 -11.15
N ILE A 79 -18.63 -5.10 -12.30
CA ILE A 79 -19.35 -3.89 -12.70
C ILE A 79 -20.75 -3.85 -12.10
N ASP A 80 -21.10 -2.70 -11.53
CA ASP A 80 -22.48 -2.31 -11.37
C ASP A 80 -22.93 -1.57 -12.63
N ILE A 81 -23.77 -2.20 -13.45
CA ILE A 81 -24.16 -1.66 -14.76
C ILE A 81 -24.78 -0.26 -14.70
N ARG A 82 -25.30 0.16 -13.54
CA ARG A 82 -25.85 1.51 -13.32
C ARG A 82 -24.80 2.59 -13.56
N VAL A 83 -23.51 2.32 -13.31
CA VAL A 83 -22.44 3.29 -13.60
C VAL A 83 -22.28 3.59 -15.09
N LEU A 84 -22.87 2.77 -15.98
CA LEU A 84 -22.88 3.03 -17.42
C LEU A 84 -24.02 3.94 -17.86
N ASN A 85 -24.93 4.33 -16.96
CA ASN A 85 -25.98 5.30 -17.29
C ASN A 85 -25.36 6.64 -17.71
N LYS A 86 -25.98 7.31 -18.69
CA LYS A 86 -25.52 8.62 -19.21
C LYS A 86 -25.30 9.67 -18.12
N LYS A 87 -26.03 9.62 -17.00
CA LYS A 87 -25.83 10.57 -15.90
C LYS A 87 -24.45 10.48 -15.23
N TYR A 88 -23.73 9.38 -15.42
CA TYR A 88 -22.37 9.16 -14.93
C TYR A 88 -21.28 9.40 -15.99
N SER A 89 -21.62 9.90 -17.19
CA SER A 89 -20.67 10.04 -18.31
C SER A 89 -19.47 10.96 -18.04
N PHE A 90 -19.52 11.77 -16.98
CA PHE A 90 -18.40 12.59 -16.53
C PHE A 90 -17.24 11.75 -15.95
N LEU A 91 -17.49 10.48 -15.63
CA LEU A 91 -16.51 9.50 -15.14
C LEU A 91 -15.84 8.68 -16.24
N ASP A 92 -16.19 8.89 -17.50
CA ASP A 92 -15.76 8.05 -18.63
C ASP A 92 -14.24 7.90 -18.73
N LYS A 93 -13.50 8.94 -18.36
CA LYS A 93 -12.04 8.96 -18.33
C LYS A 93 -11.41 8.00 -17.31
N VAL A 94 -12.14 7.59 -16.29
CA VAL A 94 -11.69 6.72 -15.18
C VAL A 94 -12.58 5.49 -14.98
N LEU A 95 -13.59 5.31 -15.82
CA LEU A 95 -14.65 4.33 -15.64
C LEU A 95 -14.11 2.90 -15.55
N ASN A 96 -13.12 2.57 -16.35
CA ASN A 96 -12.50 1.25 -16.33
C ASN A 96 -11.80 0.93 -14.99
N VAL A 97 -11.26 1.94 -14.29
CA VAL A 97 -10.66 1.76 -12.96
C VAL A 97 -11.77 1.55 -11.95
N ILE A 98 -12.82 2.37 -12.04
CA ILE A 98 -14.00 2.29 -11.17
C ILE A 98 -14.72 0.94 -11.31
N THR A 99 -14.74 0.33 -12.50
CA THR A 99 -15.45 -0.95 -12.72
C THR A 99 -14.89 -2.14 -11.93
N ALA A 100 -13.65 -2.03 -11.43
CA ALA A 100 -13.05 -3.04 -10.56
C ALA A 100 -13.24 -2.70 -9.06
N ASP A 101 -13.82 -1.54 -8.75
CA ASP A 101 -14.04 -1.06 -7.40
C ASP A 101 -15.53 -1.08 -7.06
N ILE A 102 -15.98 -2.20 -6.48
CA ILE A 102 -17.38 -2.40 -6.10
C ILE A 102 -17.81 -1.38 -5.02
N ASP A 103 -16.93 -1.05 -4.08
CA ASP A 103 -17.24 -0.13 -2.96
C ASP A 103 -17.42 1.31 -3.48
N PHE A 104 -16.58 1.75 -4.42
CA PHE A 104 -16.72 3.03 -5.10
C PHE A 104 -18.01 3.07 -5.91
N GLN A 105 -18.27 2.05 -6.74
CA GLN A 105 -19.48 1.98 -7.58
C GLN A 105 -20.74 2.08 -6.73
N GLN A 106 -20.80 1.35 -5.61
CA GLN A 106 -21.95 1.37 -4.70
C GLN A 106 -22.16 2.72 -4.04
N LYS A 107 -21.10 3.37 -3.54
CA LYS A 107 -21.21 4.73 -2.96
C LYS A 107 -21.62 5.77 -4.01
N LEU A 108 -21.12 5.65 -5.22
CA LEU A 108 -21.47 6.55 -6.32
C LEU A 108 -22.95 6.41 -6.71
N ILE A 109 -23.45 5.17 -6.73
CA ILE A 109 -24.83 4.88 -7.11
C ILE A 109 -25.81 5.21 -6.01
N SER A 110 -25.39 5.14 -4.74
CA SER A 110 -26.25 5.48 -3.61
C SER A 110 -26.55 6.97 -3.49
N LEU A 111 -25.77 7.83 -4.15
CA LEU A 111 -26.03 9.27 -4.23
C LEU A 111 -27.37 9.56 -4.94
N ASP A 112 -28.21 10.39 -4.32
CA ASP A 112 -29.37 10.95 -4.98
C ASP A 112 -28.99 11.98 -6.08
N ASP A 113 -29.96 12.45 -6.86
CA ASP A 113 -29.67 13.37 -7.96
C ASP A 113 -29.08 14.72 -7.50
N ARG A 114 -29.37 15.18 -6.27
CA ARG A 114 -28.78 16.39 -5.71
C ARG A 114 -27.35 16.14 -5.27
N GLU A 115 -27.10 15.05 -4.55
CA GLU A 115 -25.78 14.64 -4.09
C GLU A 115 -24.84 14.34 -5.27
N LEU A 116 -25.32 13.63 -6.29
CA LEU A 116 -24.56 13.38 -7.51
C LEU A 116 -24.20 14.68 -8.24
N ASN A 117 -25.10 15.67 -8.25
CA ASN A 117 -24.82 16.98 -8.84
C ASN A 117 -23.79 17.76 -8.02
N LEU A 118 -23.81 17.67 -6.69
CA LEU A 118 -22.76 18.24 -5.85
C LEU A 118 -21.42 17.55 -6.12
N PHE A 119 -21.39 16.22 -6.07
CA PHE A 119 -20.20 15.43 -6.35
C PHE A 119 -19.57 15.84 -7.68
N LYS A 120 -20.37 15.94 -8.76
CA LYS A 120 -19.92 16.45 -10.07
C LYS A 120 -19.31 17.84 -9.98
N LYS A 121 -19.95 18.78 -9.27
CA LYS A 121 -19.46 20.15 -9.11
C LYS A 121 -18.11 20.17 -8.39
N LEU A 122 -17.99 19.47 -7.26
CA LEU A 122 -16.74 19.40 -6.50
C LEU A 122 -15.62 18.73 -7.32
N MET A 123 -15.94 17.68 -8.07
CA MET A 123 -14.97 16.98 -8.92
C MET A 123 -14.46 17.81 -10.11
N ASN A 124 -15.21 18.81 -10.59
CA ASN A 124 -14.74 19.68 -11.67
C ASN A 124 -13.58 20.58 -11.24
N ASP A 125 -13.46 20.88 -9.94
CA ASP A 125 -12.39 21.70 -9.39
C ASP A 125 -11.13 20.87 -9.05
N VAL A 126 -11.21 19.53 -9.19
CA VAL A 126 -10.11 18.61 -8.92
C VAL A 126 -9.29 18.35 -10.20
N PRO A 127 -7.96 18.53 -10.17
CA PRO A 127 -7.11 18.17 -11.31
C PRO A 127 -7.22 16.69 -11.67
N ASP A 128 -7.26 16.37 -12.97
CA ASP A 128 -7.44 15.00 -13.48
C ASP A 128 -6.52 13.96 -12.83
N LYS A 129 -5.24 14.32 -12.62
CA LYS A 129 -4.26 13.44 -11.96
C LYS A 129 -4.67 12.98 -10.55
N TYR A 130 -5.50 13.75 -9.85
CA TYR A 130 -5.96 13.46 -8.48
C TYR A 130 -7.42 13.01 -8.41
N PHE A 131 -8.06 12.81 -9.56
CA PHE A 131 -9.49 12.56 -9.65
C PHE A 131 -9.96 11.41 -8.74
N LEU A 132 -9.35 10.22 -8.88
CA LEU A 132 -9.77 9.03 -8.10
C LEU A 132 -9.61 9.24 -6.59
N SER A 133 -8.48 9.81 -6.17
CA SER A 133 -8.20 10.06 -4.75
C SER A 133 -9.25 10.97 -4.11
N PHE A 134 -9.66 12.05 -4.78
CA PHE A 134 -10.71 12.94 -4.27
C PHE A 134 -12.10 12.30 -4.36
N ALA A 135 -12.38 11.60 -5.45
CA ALA A 135 -13.66 10.95 -5.66
C ALA A 135 -13.97 9.93 -4.56
N GLU A 136 -13.01 9.08 -4.21
CA GLU A 136 -13.14 8.13 -3.10
C GLU A 136 -13.50 8.81 -1.78
N CYS A 137 -12.92 9.97 -1.49
CA CYS A 137 -13.15 10.71 -0.25
C CYS A 137 -14.54 11.33 -0.18
N PHE A 138 -14.93 11.98 -1.27
CA PHE A 138 -16.26 12.54 -1.40
C PHE A 138 -17.30 11.45 -1.24
N LEU A 139 -17.10 10.31 -1.91
CA LEU A 139 -17.98 9.16 -1.79
C LEU A 139 -17.98 8.53 -0.40
N ASP A 140 -16.84 8.46 0.31
CA ASP A 140 -16.77 7.98 1.70
C ASP A 140 -17.62 8.82 2.66
N ASN A 141 -17.77 10.12 2.37
CA ASN A 141 -18.50 11.05 3.22
C ASN A 141 -19.91 11.40 2.71
N MET A 142 -20.23 11.15 1.43
CA MET A 142 -21.54 11.40 0.83
C MET A 142 -22.36 10.13 0.60
N GLY A 143 -21.70 9.03 0.22
CA GLY A 143 -22.35 7.82 -0.26
C GLY A 143 -22.45 6.72 0.79
N GLU A 144 -23.43 5.84 0.60
CA GLU A 144 -23.63 4.65 1.41
C GLU A 144 -22.93 3.43 0.78
N SER A 145 -22.27 2.61 1.62
CA SER A 145 -21.75 1.29 1.25
C SER A 145 -22.40 0.17 2.06
N PRO A 146 -22.80 -0.94 1.44
CA PRO A 146 -23.29 -2.12 2.15
C PRO A 146 -22.17 -2.94 2.83
N PHE A 147 -20.89 -2.69 2.50
CA PHE A 147 -19.73 -3.45 3.00
C PHE A 147 -18.99 -2.79 4.17
N LYS A 148 -19.38 -1.57 4.56
CA LYS A 148 -18.88 -0.87 5.74
C LYS A 148 -20.05 -0.20 6.46
N ASP A 149 -19.96 -0.08 7.79
CA ASP A 149 -20.66 0.99 8.50
C ASP A 149 -20.00 2.32 8.16
N SER A 150 -20.11 2.78 6.90
CA SER A 150 -19.85 4.17 6.59
C SER A 150 -20.95 4.97 7.30
N MET A 151 -20.62 5.60 8.43
CA MET A 151 -21.45 6.67 8.95
C MET A 151 -21.49 7.72 7.85
N VAL A 152 -22.63 7.89 7.18
CA VAL A 152 -22.81 9.01 6.24
C VAL A 152 -22.58 10.26 7.07
N ARG A 153 -21.48 10.96 6.77
CA ARG A 153 -21.14 12.18 7.48
C ARG A 153 -21.95 13.29 6.80
N TYR A 154 -22.61 14.14 7.60
CA TYR A 154 -23.30 15.33 7.10
C TYR A 154 -24.66 15.11 6.42
N ASP A 155 -25.44 14.09 6.78
CA ASP A 155 -26.80 13.84 6.24
C ASP A 155 -27.70 15.08 6.19
N LEU A 156 -27.71 15.88 7.26
CA LEU A 156 -28.53 17.10 7.36
C LEU A 156 -28.06 18.19 6.39
N LEU A 157 -26.74 18.32 6.20
CA LEU A 157 -26.14 19.23 5.23
C LEU A 157 -26.51 18.79 3.80
N ASN A 158 -26.39 17.49 3.48
CA ASN A 158 -26.73 16.94 2.17
C ASN A 158 -28.24 17.15 1.85
N GLN A 159 -29.12 17.06 2.84
CA GLN A 159 -30.56 17.32 2.63
C GLN A 159 -30.88 18.78 2.26
N SER A 160 -30.03 19.72 2.69
CA SER A 160 -30.21 21.16 2.49
C SER A 160 -29.37 21.76 1.35
N LEU A 161 -28.84 20.91 0.45
CA LEU A 161 -28.04 21.28 -0.73
C LEU A 161 -28.64 22.44 -1.54
N PRO A 162 -27.98 23.61 -1.63
CA PRO A 162 -28.43 24.73 -2.44
C PRO A 162 -28.15 24.48 -3.94
N ASP A 163 -29.00 25.04 -4.80
CA ASP A 163 -28.84 24.93 -6.25
C ASP A 163 -27.53 25.55 -6.76
N ASN A 164 -27.04 26.60 -6.09
CA ASN A 164 -25.81 27.32 -6.42
C ASN A 164 -24.92 27.45 -5.18
N LEU A 165 -23.62 27.30 -5.39
CA LEU A 165 -22.58 27.48 -4.37
C LEU A 165 -21.69 28.67 -4.74
N SER A 166 -21.32 29.48 -3.77
CA SER A 166 -20.21 30.42 -3.88
C SER A 166 -18.86 29.70 -3.90
N ASP A 167 -17.79 30.38 -4.31
CA ASP A 167 -16.42 29.82 -4.28
C ASP A 167 -16.01 29.40 -2.85
N ALA A 168 -16.32 30.23 -1.86
CA ALA A 168 -15.96 29.97 -0.46
C ALA A 168 -16.68 28.73 0.10
N GLU A 169 -17.97 28.54 -0.24
CA GLU A 169 -18.72 27.33 0.15
C GLU A 169 -18.16 26.10 -0.56
N ARG A 170 -17.79 26.19 -1.84
CA ARG A 170 -17.14 25.08 -2.55
C ARG A 170 -15.84 24.67 -1.87
N GLU A 171 -14.95 25.62 -1.57
CA GLU A 171 -13.68 25.34 -0.90
C GLU A 171 -13.89 24.70 0.48
N ALA A 172 -14.85 25.20 1.27
CA ALA A 172 -15.20 24.64 2.56
C ALA A 172 -15.73 23.19 2.46
N LEU A 173 -16.57 22.90 1.46
CA LEU A 173 -17.06 21.54 1.22
C LEU A 173 -15.95 20.61 0.72
N ILE A 174 -15.06 21.08 -0.17
CA ILE A 174 -13.89 20.30 -0.60
C ILE A 174 -13.05 19.93 0.62
N PHE A 175 -12.81 20.87 1.54
CA PHE A 175 -12.12 20.57 2.80
C PHE A 175 -12.88 19.55 3.65
N LEU A 176 -14.18 19.81 3.89
CA LEU A 176 -15.03 18.99 4.74
C LEU A 176 -15.05 17.52 4.27
N TYR A 177 -15.33 17.28 2.99
CA TYR A 177 -15.46 15.93 2.44
C TYR A 177 -14.11 15.26 2.09
N ASN A 178 -12.98 15.97 2.11
CA ASN A 178 -11.64 15.37 1.98
C ASN A 178 -10.89 15.22 3.32
N SER A 179 -11.47 15.73 4.40
CA SER A 179 -10.91 15.60 5.73
C SER A 179 -11.22 14.22 6.32
N ARG A 180 -10.33 13.71 7.18
CA ARG A 180 -10.61 12.55 8.02
C ARG A 180 -11.37 12.92 9.31
N VAL A 181 -11.44 14.21 9.61
CA VAL A 181 -12.11 14.77 10.79
C VAL A 181 -13.62 14.75 10.61
N SER A 182 -14.34 14.31 11.63
CA SER A 182 -15.79 14.52 11.72
C SER A 182 -16.06 15.90 12.31
N PHE A 183 -16.70 16.75 11.52
CA PHE A 183 -17.18 18.04 12.00
C PHE A 183 -18.67 17.96 12.32
N ASP A 184 -19.13 18.68 13.34
CA ASP A 184 -20.57 18.85 13.59
C ASP A 184 -21.05 20.04 12.75
N VAL A 185 -21.34 19.77 11.48
CA VAL A 185 -21.89 20.74 10.50
C VAL A 185 -23.21 20.20 10.00
N GLN A 186 -24.28 20.95 10.23
CA GLN A 186 -25.65 20.56 9.87
C GLN A 186 -26.27 21.50 8.84
N SER A 187 -25.68 22.68 8.60
CA SER A 187 -26.18 23.69 7.67
C SER A 187 -25.08 24.38 6.86
N TYR A 188 -25.46 25.01 5.75
CA TYR A 188 -24.54 25.79 4.92
C TYR A 188 -24.06 27.07 5.60
N GLU A 189 -24.89 27.68 6.47
CA GLU A 189 -24.47 28.85 7.26
C GLU A 189 -23.33 28.51 8.23
N GLU A 190 -23.24 27.26 8.67
CA GLU A 190 -22.18 26.75 9.53
C GLU A 190 -20.85 26.52 8.78
N LEU A 191 -20.82 26.39 7.45
CA LEU A 191 -19.56 26.13 6.73
C LEU A 191 -18.50 27.24 6.92
N GLY A 192 -18.96 28.47 7.19
CA GLY A 192 -18.10 29.64 7.30
C GLY A 192 -17.04 29.54 8.40
N PHE A 193 -17.30 28.81 9.50
CA PHE A 193 -16.38 28.75 10.63
C PHE A 193 -15.09 27.97 10.34
N LEU A 194 -15.13 27.02 9.40
CA LEU A 194 -13.97 26.16 9.07
C LEU A 194 -12.79 26.99 8.57
N ASN A 195 -13.08 28.14 7.97
CA ASN A 195 -12.09 29.06 7.42
C ASN A 195 -11.71 30.19 8.39
N LEU A 196 -12.30 30.28 9.59
CA LEU A 196 -12.01 31.34 10.56
C LEU A 196 -10.89 30.94 11.52
N PRO A 197 -9.73 31.62 11.51
CA PRO A 197 -8.66 31.35 12.48
C PRO A 197 -9.11 31.48 13.94
N GLU A 198 -10.03 32.41 14.22
CA GLU A 198 -10.55 32.69 15.56
C GLU A 198 -11.32 31.50 16.14
N PHE A 199 -12.10 30.80 15.32
CA PHE A 199 -12.84 29.59 15.74
C PHE A 199 -11.88 28.52 16.26
N TRP A 200 -10.81 28.27 15.53
CA TRP A 200 -9.78 27.30 15.89
C TRP A 200 -9.03 27.72 17.15
N MET A 201 -8.69 29.00 17.28
CA MET A 201 -8.05 29.54 18.50
C MET A 201 -8.95 29.42 19.73
N GLU A 202 -10.25 29.65 19.57
CA GLU A 202 -11.21 29.46 20.65
C GLU A 202 -11.27 27.99 21.08
N LYS A 203 -11.37 27.05 20.12
CA LYS A 203 -11.32 25.61 20.41
C LYS A 203 -10.04 25.18 21.12
N LEU A 204 -8.89 25.69 20.67
CA LEU A 204 -7.59 25.38 21.28
C LEU A 204 -7.47 25.91 22.72
N ASN A 205 -8.03 27.09 22.97
CA ASN A 205 -8.05 27.69 24.30
C ASN A 205 -9.02 26.96 25.25
N GLN A 206 -10.12 26.42 24.72
CA GLN A 206 -11.11 25.64 25.47
C GLN A 206 -10.64 24.20 25.79
N ALA A 207 -9.74 23.65 24.98
CA ALA A 207 -9.19 22.31 25.17
C ALA A 207 -8.34 22.24 26.46
N ASN A 208 -8.62 21.23 27.29
CA ASN A 208 -8.10 21.14 28.66
C ASN A 208 -7.14 19.97 28.88
N ASP A 209 -7.14 18.97 28.00
CA ASP A 209 -6.19 17.86 28.05
C ASP A 209 -5.35 17.75 26.76
N LEU A 210 -4.34 16.89 26.84
CA LEU A 210 -3.33 16.72 25.80
C LEU A 210 -3.94 16.24 24.47
N ASP A 211 -4.87 15.28 24.52
CA ASP A 211 -5.44 14.66 23.32
C ASP A 211 -6.44 15.61 22.66
N GLU A 212 -7.27 16.31 23.43
CA GLU A 212 -8.15 17.37 22.90
C GLU A 212 -7.37 18.46 22.16
N ILE A 213 -6.22 18.88 22.71
CA ILE A 213 -5.35 19.88 22.07
C ILE A 213 -4.77 19.33 20.77
N LYS A 214 -4.27 18.09 20.78
CA LYS A 214 -3.75 17.43 19.57
C LYS A 214 -4.83 17.32 18.50
N GLU A 215 -6.03 16.89 18.86
CA GLU A 215 -7.16 16.79 17.95
C GLU A 215 -7.49 18.14 17.30
N VAL A 216 -7.55 19.22 18.07
CA VAL A 216 -7.82 20.57 17.53
C VAL A 216 -6.73 21.02 16.56
N LEU A 217 -5.46 20.85 16.90
CA LEU A 217 -4.31 21.24 16.06
C LEU A 217 -4.28 20.46 14.74
N LEU A 218 -4.48 19.14 14.80
CA LEU A 218 -4.50 18.25 13.63
C LEU A 218 -5.74 18.49 12.76
N SER A 219 -6.87 18.82 13.37
CA SER A 219 -8.14 18.97 12.64
C SER A 219 -8.13 20.12 11.63
N ARG A 220 -7.35 21.18 11.90
CA ARG A 220 -7.15 22.27 10.93
C ARG A 220 -6.42 21.81 9.67
N CYS A 221 -5.59 20.79 9.79
CA CYS A 221 -4.92 20.13 8.67
C CYS A 221 -5.80 19.02 8.04
N GLY A 222 -7.01 18.79 8.55
CA GLY A 222 -7.89 17.74 8.05
C GLY A 222 -7.51 16.32 8.50
N PHE A 223 -6.75 16.20 9.61
CA PHE A 223 -6.38 14.93 10.22
C PHE A 223 -7.09 14.79 11.56
N ASP A 224 -7.76 13.65 11.79
CA ASP A 224 -8.08 13.22 13.15
C ASP A 224 -6.83 12.60 13.81
N LEU A 225 -6.80 12.55 15.14
CA LEU A 225 -5.65 12.06 15.91
C LEU A 225 -5.27 10.62 15.56
N LYS A 226 -6.25 9.74 15.34
CA LYS A 226 -6.01 8.33 15.01
C LYS A 226 -5.36 8.19 13.62
N SER A 227 -5.87 8.92 12.63
CA SER A 227 -5.36 8.94 11.26
C SER A 227 -3.95 9.54 11.21
N ALA A 228 -3.68 10.57 12.01
CA ALA A 228 -2.36 11.16 12.14
C ALA A 228 -1.34 10.20 12.78
N CYS A 229 -1.71 9.53 13.88
CA CYS A 229 -0.89 8.50 14.52
C CYS A 229 -0.57 7.34 13.58
N LEU A 230 -1.57 6.88 12.81
CA LEU A 230 -1.36 5.85 11.80
C LEU A 230 -0.40 6.33 10.71
N LEU A 231 -0.52 7.57 10.26
CA LEU A 231 0.33 8.15 9.22
C LEU A 231 1.81 8.17 9.66
N ILE A 232 2.11 8.72 10.84
CA ILE A 232 3.49 8.75 11.36
C ILE A 232 4.07 7.35 11.57
N LYS A 233 3.23 6.39 11.96
CA LYS A 233 3.66 4.99 12.09
C LYS A 233 3.92 4.32 10.73
N THR A 234 3.23 4.76 9.68
CA THR A 234 3.24 4.11 8.36
C THR A 234 4.35 4.62 7.45
N TYR A 235 4.78 5.89 7.61
CA TYR A 235 5.72 6.54 6.70
C TYR A 235 6.97 7.03 7.43
N ASP A 236 8.05 6.26 7.42
CA ASP A 236 9.37 6.73 7.82
C ASP A 236 10.03 7.51 6.68
N ILE A 237 9.95 8.85 6.76
CA ILE A 237 10.51 9.76 5.75
C ILE A 237 12.02 9.95 5.87
N LYS A 238 12.68 9.27 6.82
CA LYS A 238 14.13 9.35 6.98
C LYS A 238 14.82 8.95 5.67
N ASP A 239 15.78 9.76 5.23
CA ASP A 239 16.55 9.57 4.00
C ASP A 239 15.70 9.56 2.70
N VAL A 240 14.48 10.10 2.75
CA VAL A 240 13.58 10.28 1.59
C VAL A 240 13.47 11.76 1.24
N ASN A 241 13.64 12.09 -0.04
CA ASN A 241 13.49 13.45 -0.52
C ASN A 241 12.02 13.83 -0.69
N VAL A 242 11.41 14.33 0.38
CA VAL A 242 10.00 14.75 0.40
C VAL A 242 9.87 16.22 -0.04
N PRO A 243 8.90 16.58 -0.91
CA PRO A 243 8.66 17.97 -1.29
C PRO A 243 8.45 18.87 -0.06
N SER A 244 9.04 20.07 -0.04
CA SER A 244 9.08 20.95 1.14
C SER A 244 7.70 21.20 1.77
N SER A 245 6.68 21.43 0.96
CA SER A 245 5.30 21.60 1.46
C SER A 245 4.79 20.38 2.24
N VAL A 246 5.13 19.17 1.80
CA VAL A 246 4.69 17.92 2.45
C VAL A 246 5.53 17.68 3.70
N LEU A 247 6.83 17.97 3.63
CA LEU A 247 7.76 17.84 4.75
C LEU A 247 7.37 18.77 5.92
N GLU A 248 6.98 20.02 5.64
CA GLU A 248 6.53 20.98 6.65
C GLU A 248 5.33 20.42 7.44
N THR A 249 4.29 19.98 6.74
CA THR A 249 3.11 19.39 7.39
C THR A 249 3.42 18.07 8.10
N TYR A 250 4.26 17.20 7.52
CA TYR A 250 4.68 15.95 8.18
C TYR A 250 5.36 16.23 9.52
N ASN A 251 6.31 17.16 9.54
CA ASN A 251 7.03 17.54 10.76
C ASN A 251 6.12 18.21 11.79
N TYR A 252 5.14 19.01 11.34
CA TYR A 252 4.11 19.56 12.23
C TYR A 252 3.30 18.44 12.90
N ILE A 253 2.77 17.49 12.10
CA ILE A 253 2.03 16.34 12.61
C ILE A 253 2.88 15.52 13.58
N LEU A 254 4.13 15.21 13.22
CA LEU A 254 5.07 14.49 14.07
C LEU A 254 5.26 15.19 15.41
N LYS A 255 5.54 16.50 15.40
CA LYS A 255 5.72 17.30 16.61
C LYS A 255 4.46 17.34 17.47
N VAL A 256 3.28 17.44 16.88
CA VAL A 256 2.01 17.40 17.61
C VAL A 256 1.82 16.04 18.28
N ILE A 257 2.10 14.94 17.58
CA ILE A 257 1.90 13.58 18.09
C ILE A 257 2.90 13.24 19.20
N GLU A 258 4.17 13.57 19.00
CA GLU A 258 5.26 13.24 19.94
C GLU A 258 5.28 14.15 21.18
N SER A 259 4.69 15.35 21.13
CA SER A 259 4.69 16.24 22.29
C SER A 259 3.84 15.66 23.44
N GLU A 260 4.41 15.71 24.64
CA GLU A 260 3.77 15.33 25.90
C GLU A 260 3.35 16.56 26.73
N SER A 261 3.56 17.78 26.22
CA SER A 261 3.39 19.03 26.95
C SER A 261 2.26 19.89 26.38
N VAL A 262 1.23 20.13 27.21
CA VAL A 262 0.12 21.05 26.89
C VAL A 262 0.62 22.45 26.53
N SER A 263 1.59 22.97 27.27
CA SER A 263 2.13 24.32 27.03
C SER A 263 2.84 24.40 25.68
N GLU A 264 3.64 23.38 25.33
CA GLU A 264 4.35 23.34 24.05
C GLU A 264 3.39 23.25 22.87
N LEU A 265 2.33 22.45 22.99
CA LEU A 265 1.30 22.35 21.95
C LEU A 265 0.52 23.66 21.78
N LYS A 266 0.19 24.36 22.87
CA LYS A 266 -0.46 25.67 22.80
C LYS A 266 0.45 26.74 22.19
N GLU A 267 1.75 26.70 22.48
CA GLU A 267 2.75 27.59 21.87
C GLU A 267 3.00 27.26 20.39
N LEU A 268 2.91 25.99 20.00
CA LEU A 268 3.02 25.57 18.60
C LEU A 268 1.98 26.27 17.72
N GLY A 269 0.75 26.41 18.24
CA GLY A 269 -0.35 27.06 17.55
C GLY A 269 -0.72 26.40 16.23
N PHE A 270 -1.45 27.14 15.39
CA PHE A 270 -1.89 26.65 14.08
C PHE A 270 -0.90 26.99 12.99
N GLU A 271 -0.61 26.01 12.14
CA GLU A 271 0.09 26.26 10.88
C GLU A 271 -0.92 26.68 9.80
N ASP A 272 -0.79 27.92 9.30
CA ASP A 272 -1.64 28.42 8.20
C ASP A 272 -1.34 27.75 6.84
N LYS A 273 -0.22 27.01 6.75
CA LYS A 273 0.27 26.34 5.54
C LYS A 273 0.03 24.83 5.51
N GLY A 274 -0.61 24.26 6.52
CA GLY A 274 -0.83 22.82 6.61
C GLY A 274 -1.60 22.27 5.40
N PHE A 275 -1.22 21.08 4.92
CA PHE A 275 -2.06 20.35 3.95
C PHE A 275 -3.45 20.16 4.56
N LYS A 276 -4.49 20.60 3.84
CA LYS A 276 -5.90 20.48 4.25
C LYS A 276 -6.61 19.27 3.63
N ASN A 277 -5.86 18.38 3.00
CA ASN A 277 -6.38 17.20 2.32
C ASN A 277 -5.49 16.01 2.67
N TYR A 278 -6.01 15.13 3.53
CA TYR A 278 -5.32 13.94 4.02
C TYR A 278 -4.79 13.06 2.88
N TYR A 279 -5.63 12.81 1.89
CA TYR A 279 -5.37 11.82 0.85
C TYR A 279 -4.42 12.32 -0.22
N LEU A 280 -4.54 13.60 -0.58
CA LEU A 280 -3.55 14.25 -1.42
C LEU A 280 -2.19 14.26 -0.71
N PHE A 281 -2.16 14.58 0.58
CA PHE A 281 -0.93 14.55 1.38
C PHE A 281 -0.31 13.14 1.40
N GLU A 282 -1.09 12.11 1.72
CA GLU A 282 -0.65 10.72 1.71
C GLU A 282 -0.14 10.29 0.33
N ARG A 283 -0.85 10.63 -0.74
CA ARG A 283 -0.42 10.33 -2.11
C ARG A 283 0.90 11.00 -2.44
N ARG A 284 1.11 12.26 -2.05
CA ARG A 284 2.40 12.95 -2.26
C ARG A 284 3.54 12.31 -1.48
N LEU A 285 3.28 11.77 -0.30
CA LEU A 285 4.26 10.95 0.43
C LEU A 285 4.61 9.70 -0.39
N LYS A 286 3.61 8.93 -0.84
CA LYS A 286 3.84 7.74 -1.68
C LYS A 286 4.60 8.05 -2.97
N GLU A 287 4.31 9.18 -3.62
CA GLU A 287 5.07 9.68 -4.77
C GLU A 287 6.56 9.92 -4.42
N ALA A 288 6.86 10.46 -3.23
CA ALA A 288 8.24 10.65 -2.78
C ALA A 288 8.98 9.34 -2.51
N PHE A 289 8.29 8.32 -1.95
CA PHE A 289 8.87 6.98 -1.78
C PHE A 289 9.11 6.28 -3.13
N LEU A 290 8.17 6.41 -4.08
CA LEU A 290 8.36 5.91 -5.45
C LEU A 290 9.60 6.52 -6.09
N GLU A 291 9.75 7.84 -5.98
CA GLU A 291 10.92 8.55 -6.50
C GLU A 291 12.21 8.07 -5.82
N ASN A 292 12.19 7.87 -4.50
CA ASN A 292 13.33 7.31 -3.76
C ASN A 292 13.72 5.91 -4.24
N ILE A 293 12.74 5.05 -4.55
CA ILE A 293 13.00 3.73 -5.14
C ILE A 293 13.65 3.92 -6.50
N ASN A 294 13.02 4.66 -7.43
CA ASN A 294 13.51 4.85 -8.79
C ASN A 294 14.92 5.43 -8.84
N GLN A 295 15.21 6.45 -8.03
CA GLN A 295 16.54 7.06 -7.93
C GLN A 295 17.62 6.11 -7.38
N SER A 296 17.19 5.09 -6.63
CA SER A 296 18.10 4.10 -6.05
C SER A 296 18.38 2.92 -6.97
N LEU A 297 17.61 2.73 -8.05
CA LEU A 297 17.78 1.61 -8.96
C LEU A 297 19.04 1.81 -9.83
N GLU A 298 19.93 0.82 -9.82
CA GLU A 298 21.15 0.84 -10.60
C GLU A 298 21.67 -0.57 -10.89
N PHE A 299 22.44 -0.71 -11.97
CA PHE A 299 23.14 -1.96 -12.29
C PHE A 299 24.51 -1.68 -12.89
N ASN A 300 25.56 -1.86 -12.07
CA ASN A 300 26.96 -1.61 -12.43
C ASN A 300 27.79 -2.92 -12.42
N GLY A 301 27.15 -4.06 -12.73
CA GLY A 301 27.76 -5.39 -12.66
C GLY A 301 27.61 -5.97 -11.25
N ASP A 302 28.69 -6.00 -10.48
CA ASP A 302 28.71 -6.60 -9.13
C ASP A 302 28.16 -5.66 -8.05
N SER A 303 27.67 -4.46 -8.42
CA SER A 303 26.98 -3.54 -7.53
C SER A 303 25.69 -3.07 -8.18
N PHE A 304 24.57 -3.32 -7.50
CA PHE A 304 23.25 -3.07 -8.05
C PHE A 304 22.19 -2.94 -6.97
N LYS A 305 21.09 -2.30 -7.37
CA LYS A 305 19.80 -2.36 -6.69
C LYS A 305 18.73 -2.47 -7.77
N LEU A 306 17.96 -3.54 -7.75
CA LEU A 306 17.05 -3.94 -8.81
C LEU A 306 15.64 -4.10 -8.25
N LEU A 307 14.66 -3.63 -9.01
CA LEU A 307 13.25 -3.89 -8.75
C LEU A 307 12.81 -5.08 -9.58
N VAL A 308 12.41 -6.17 -8.93
CA VAL A 308 12.10 -7.44 -9.58
C VAL A 308 10.75 -8.00 -9.15
N THR A 309 10.14 -8.83 -9.98
CA THR A 309 8.96 -9.63 -9.63
C THR A 309 9.18 -11.07 -10.07
N VAL A 310 8.74 -12.02 -9.24
CA VAL A 310 8.84 -13.44 -9.55
C VAL A 310 7.54 -13.90 -10.16
N LEU A 311 7.60 -14.34 -11.41
CA LEU A 311 6.41 -14.86 -12.07
C LEU A 311 6.06 -16.24 -11.49
N GLY A 312 4.85 -16.36 -10.93
CA GLY A 312 4.32 -17.65 -10.44
C GLY A 312 5.00 -18.22 -9.20
N ALA A 313 5.52 -17.39 -8.28
CA ALA A 313 6.21 -17.80 -7.05
C ALA A 313 5.49 -18.92 -6.26
N TYR A 314 4.15 -18.87 -6.21
CA TYR A 314 3.31 -19.83 -5.48
C TYR A 314 2.52 -20.81 -6.38
N GLY A 315 2.75 -20.77 -7.69
CA GLY A 315 2.09 -21.65 -8.65
C GLY A 315 2.58 -23.10 -8.60
N LYS A 316 1.84 -24.00 -9.25
CA LYS A 316 2.37 -25.34 -9.62
C LYS A 316 3.34 -25.19 -10.79
N ASP A 317 4.38 -26.02 -10.81
CA ASP A 317 5.28 -26.13 -11.94
C ASP A 317 4.47 -26.48 -13.19
N ARG A 318 4.58 -25.64 -14.22
CA ARG A 318 3.95 -25.85 -15.53
C ARG A 318 4.87 -25.28 -16.60
N GLU A 319 4.97 -25.98 -17.72
CA GLU A 319 5.60 -25.42 -18.91
C GLU A 319 4.81 -24.19 -19.36
N ILE A 320 5.53 -23.14 -19.71
CA ILE A 320 4.95 -21.87 -20.16
C ILE A 320 5.33 -21.70 -21.63
N ASP A 321 4.32 -21.79 -22.50
CA ASP A 321 4.48 -21.68 -23.94
C ASP A 321 4.90 -20.28 -24.39
N ASP A 322 4.43 -19.25 -23.71
CA ASP A 322 4.77 -17.85 -23.96
C ASP A 322 4.62 -17.04 -22.66
N TYR A 323 5.73 -16.50 -22.17
CA TYR A 323 5.81 -15.72 -20.93
C TYR A 323 5.22 -14.32 -21.08
N LYS A 324 5.31 -13.71 -22.26
CA LYS A 324 4.73 -12.40 -22.56
C LYS A 324 3.22 -12.49 -22.63
N ASP A 325 2.68 -13.52 -23.28
CA ASP A 325 1.26 -13.81 -23.27
C ASP A 325 0.79 -14.13 -21.85
N LEU A 326 1.54 -14.93 -21.09
CA LEU A 326 1.20 -15.18 -19.68
C LEU A 326 1.11 -13.87 -18.89
N TRP A 327 2.11 -12.99 -19.01
CA TRP A 327 2.11 -11.69 -18.33
C TRP A 327 0.96 -10.79 -18.78
N THR A 328 0.69 -10.69 -20.08
CA THR A 328 -0.33 -9.79 -20.60
C THR A 328 -1.76 -10.33 -20.50
N ARG A 329 -1.96 -11.57 -20.02
CA ARG A 329 -3.29 -12.14 -19.81
C ARG A 329 -4.12 -11.25 -18.88
N ALA A 330 -5.35 -10.99 -19.32
CA ALA A 330 -6.34 -10.27 -18.55
C ALA A 330 -6.60 -10.90 -17.17
N LYS A 331 -6.46 -12.23 -17.03
CA LYS A 331 -6.72 -13.02 -15.81
C LYS A 331 -5.76 -12.82 -14.63
N ILE A 332 -4.91 -11.80 -14.66
CA ILE A 332 -3.93 -11.56 -13.61
C ILE A 332 -4.33 -10.32 -12.81
N SER A 333 -4.03 -10.35 -11.51
CA SER A 333 -4.32 -9.28 -10.55
C SER A 333 -3.98 -7.89 -11.13
N PRO A 334 -4.81 -6.85 -10.84
CA PRO A 334 -4.47 -5.47 -11.15
C PRO A 334 -3.30 -4.92 -10.33
N LEU A 335 -2.83 -5.70 -9.37
CA LEU A 335 -1.66 -5.45 -8.55
C LEU A 335 -0.45 -6.20 -9.08
N MET A 336 0.71 -5.62 -8.86
CA MET A 336 2.00 -6.23 -9.12
C MET A 336 2.84 -6.17 -7.85
N SER A 337 3.14 -7.33 -7.29
CA SER A 337 4.08 -7.47 -6.18
C SER A 337 5.50 -7.57 -6.72
N CYS A 338 6.36 -6.71 -6.21
CA CYS A 338 7.78 -6.65 -6.53
C CYS A 338 8.60 -6.78 -5.25
N SER A 339 9.85 -7.19 -5.39
CA SER A 339 10.88 -7.11 -4.36
C SER A 339 11.99 -6.18 -4.83
N LEU A 340 12.55 -5.44 -3.90
CA LEU A 340 13.77 -4.68 -4.09
C LEU A 340 14.95 -5.54 -3.63
N VAL A 341 15.83 -5.89 -4.56
CA VAL A 341 17.02 -6.70 -4.29
C VAL A 341 18.28 -5.86 -4.51
N SER A 342 19.30 -6.05 -3.69
CA SER A 342 20.61 -5.42 -3.82
C SER A 342 21.72 -6.45 -3.88
N ASP A 343 22.91 -6.02 -4.28
CA ASP A 343 24.09 -6.85 -4.30
C ASP A 343 24.48 -7.41 -2.92
N ASP A 344 24.08 -6.76 -1.82
CA ASP A 344 24.21 -7.25 -0.43
C ASP A 344 22.94 -7.85 0.17
N ASN A 345 21.83 -7.92 -0.58
CA ASN A 345 20.60 -8.55 -0.13
C ASN A 345 19.76 -9.05 -1.32
N LEU A 346 19.93 -10.33 -1.65
CA LEU A 346 19.16 -11.00 -2.70
C LEU A 346 17.80 -11.54 -2.20
N ALA A 347 17.19 -10.96 -1.16
CA ALA A 347 15.94 -11.49 -0.62
C ALA A 347 14.79 -11.33 -1.62
N LEU A 348 14.31 -12.44 -2.18
CA LEU A 348 13.20 -12.48 -3.12
C LEU A 348 12.27 -13.67 -2.88
N ALA A 349 11.04 -13.57 -3.39
CA ALA A 349 10.08 -14.66 -3.36
C ALA A 349 10.62 -15.94 -4.05
N PRO A 350 10.18 -17.14 -3.63
CA PRO A 350 10.66 -18.40 -4.21
C PRO A 350 10.56 -18.45 -5.75
N VAL A 351 11.70 -18.65 -6.42
CA VAL A 351 11.79 -18.62 -7.88
C VAL A 351 11.39 -19.97 -8.48
N LYS A 352 10.14 -20.08 -8.93
CA LYS A 352 9.65 -21.28 -9.64
C LYS A 352 9.71 -21.19 -11.16
N THR A 353 9.59 -19.98 -11.72
CA THR A 353 9.64 -19.78 -13.18
C THR A 353 10.73 -18.79 -13.57
N VAL A 354 10.39 -17.52 -13.78
CA VAL A 354 11.30 -16.47 -14.25
C VAL A 354 11.17 -15.24 -13.36
N ILE A 355 12.27 -14.49 -13.28
CA ILE A 355 12.33 -13.23 -12.58
C ILE A 355 12.29 -12.13 -13.64
N LEU A 356 11.30 -11.26 -13.54
CA LEU A 356 11.13 -10.11 -14.41
C LEU A 356 11.58 -8.86 -13.65
N GLY A 357 12.25 -7.92 -14.31
CA GLY A 357 12.72 -6.72 -13.66
C GLY A 357 12.40 -5.44 -14.39
N PHE A 358 12.47 -4.34 -13.64
CA PHE A 358 12.09 -3.00 -14.06
C PHE A 358 13.25 -2.04 -13.78
N LYS A 359 13.53 -1.14 -14.72
CA LYS A 359 14.56 -0.09 -14.57
C LYS A 359 14.05 1.10 -13.78
N GLU A 360 12.76 1.37 -13.89
CA GLU A 360 12.02 2.37 -13.15
C GLU A 360 10.56 1.92 -13.04
N MET A 361 9.86 2.43 -12.03
CA MET A 361 8.43 2.23 -11.87
C MET A 361 7.73 3.59 -11.92
N ASN A 362 6.95 3.81 -12.98
CA ASN A 362 6.18 5.05 -13.16
C ASN A 362 4.72 4.87 -12.68
N ARG A 363 4.49 4.05 -11.65
CA ARG A 363 3.15 3.65 -11.16
C ARG A 363 2.97 4.01 -9.71
N ASN A 364 1.70 4.14 -9.32
CA ASN A 364 1.36 4.32 -7.92
C ASN A 364 1.91 3.14 -7.11
N LEU A 365 2.87 3.45 -6.23
CA LEU A 365 3.25 2.57 -5.14
C LEU A 365 2.09 2.54 -4.15
N LEU A 366 1.38 1.43 -4.09
CA LEU A 366 0.19 1.29 -3.25
C LEU A 366 0.58 0.94 -1.82
N ASN A 367 1.55 0.04 -1.68
CA ASN A 367 2.02 -0.48 -0.39
C ASN A 367 3.49 -0.90 -0.46
N MET A 368 4.14 -0.97 0.70
CA MET A 368 5.52 -1.40 0.85
C MET A 368 5.76 -1.94 2.26
N LYS A 369 6.50 -3.05 2.37
CA LYS A 369 7.00 -3.61 3.65
C LYS A 369 8.28 -4.39 3.46
N GLU A 370 9.06 -4.46 4.54
CA GLU A 370 10.25 -5.30 4.73
C GLU A 370 9.95 -6.81 4.85
N GLN A 371 8.72 -7.22 4.59
CA GLN A 371 8.25 -8.60 4.64
C GLN A 371 7.13 -8.82 3.61
N ASP A 372 6.77 -10.08 3.37
CA ASP A 372 5.62 -10.47 2.55
C ASP A 372 4.34 -9.74 2.98
N LEU A 373 3.68 -9.13 2.01
CA LEU A 373 2.33 -8.63 2.12
C LEU A 373 1.42 -9.78 1.66
N ASN A 374 0.46 -10.18 2.49
CA ASN A 374 -0.56 -11.12 2.05
C ASN A 374 -1.45 -10.44 0.98
N SER A 375 -0.96 -10.44 -0.26
CA SER A 375 -1.53 -9.89 -1.47
C SER A 375 -2.29 -10.96 -2.25
N GLY A 376 -2.78 -11.98 -1.53
CA GLY A 376 -3.56 -13.07 -2.09
C GLY A 376 -4.69 -12.56 -2.97
N VAL A 377 -4.81 -13.17 -4.16
CA VAL A 377 -5.73 -12.78 -5.22
C VAL A 377 -7.16 -13.03 -4.78
N SER A 378 -7.80 -12.08 -4.10
CA SER A 378 -9.23 -12.09 -3.89
C SER A 378 -9.90 -11.22 -4.95
N GLU A 379 -11.16 -11.45 -5.26
CA GLU A 379 -11.86 -10.74 -6.35
C GLU A 379 -12.08 -9.21 -6.06
N ASN A 380 -11.41 -8.62 -5.05
CA ASN A 380 -11.58 -7.24 -4.53
C ASN A 380 -10.25 -6.48 -4.20
N ASP A 381 -9.14 -6.78 -4.89
CA ASP A 381 -7.79 -6.55 -4.36
C ASP A 381 -7.25 -5.10 -4.33
N LEU A 382 -7.58 -4.22 -5.29
CA LEU A 382 -7.00 -2.85 -5.33
C LEU A 382 -7.28 -2.06 -4.04
N ASN A 383 -8.52 -2.12 -3.58
CA ASN A 383 -8.96 -1.46 -2.36
C ASN A 383 -8.46 -2.13 -1.09
N GLN A 384 -8.21 -3.43 -1.12
CA GLN A 384 -7.63 -4.10 0.05
C GLN A 384 -6.14 -3.76 0.18
N ALA A 385 -5.40 -3.77 -0.93
CA ALA A 385 -3.97 -3.50 -0.93
C ALA A 385 -3.61 -2.09 -0.44
N SER A 386 -4.39 -1.07 -0.81
CA SER A 386 -4.22 0.30 -0.30
C SER A 386 -4.62 0.46 1.17
N ARG A 387 -5.48 -0.43 1.70
CA ARG A 387 -5.99 -0.41 3.09
C ARG A 387 -5.18 -1.28 4.05
N ILE A 388 -4.33 -2.19 3.56
CA ILE A 388 -3.39 -2.92 4.41
C ILE A 388 -2.38 -1.90 4.96
N PRO A 389 -2.23 -1.74 6.29
CA PRO A 389 -1.26 -0.81 6.85
C PRO A 389 0.13 -1.15 6.32
N GLY A 390 0.77 -0.24 5.58
CA GLY A 390 2.12 -0.40 5.06
C GLY A 390 3.20 -0.10 6.10
N ASN A 391 4.46 -0.22 5.68
CA ASN A 391 5.63 0.30 6.38
C ASN A 391 6.56 0.93 5.33
N PHE A 392 6.25 2.18 4.96
CA PHE A 392 7.00 2.93 3.98
C PHE A 392 8.27 3.49 4.61
N GLN A 393 9.40 3.21 4.00
CA GLN A 393 10.75 3.55 4.44
C GLN A 393 11.64 3.77 3.23
N SER A 394 12.82 4.36 3.40
CA SER A 394 13.76 4.52 2.29
C SER A 394 14.15 3.17 1.66
N SER A 395 14.58 3.18 0.41
CA SER A 395 15.04 1.97 -0.30
C SER A 395 16.14 1.22 0.45
N SER A 396 17.06 1.93 1.09
CA SER A 396 18.13 1.33 1.91
C SER A 396 17.58 0.77 3.21
N SER A 397 16.70 1.51 3.90
CA SER A 397 16.03 1.01 5.10
C SER A 397 15.22 -0.26 4.81
N LEU A 398 14.50 -0.32 3.68
CA LEU A 398 13.71 -1.49 3.28
C LEU A 398 14.58 -2.75 3.19
N ILE A 399 15.73 -2.63 2.51
CA ILE A 399 16.72 -3.70 2.38
C ILE A 399 17.28 -4.07 3.76
N ASP A 400 17.67 -3.07 4.54
CA ASP A 400 18.30 -3.23 5.86
C ASP A 400 17.34 -3.72 6.96
N GLU A 401 16.03 -3.58 6.78
CA GLU A 401 15.01 -4.10 7.70
C GLU A 401 14.44 -5.45 7.24
N THR A 402 14.76 -5.91 6.03
CA THR A 402 14.31 -7.22 5.53
C THR A 402 14.94 -8.34 6.36
N ARG A 403 14.15 -9.00 7.22
CA ARG A 403 14.57 -10.12 8.08
C ARG A 403 13.69 -11.37 7.91
N SER A 404 12.73 -11.34 7.00
CA SER A 404 11.94 -12.49 6.56
C SER A 404 12.46 -13.01 5.21
N ASP A 405 11.64 -13.73 4.45
CA ASP A 405 12.05 -14.34 3.18
C ASP A 405 12.37 -13.28 2.12
N TYR A 406 11.61 -12.18 2.07
CA TYR A 406 11.79 -11.06 1.14
C TYR A 406 10.98 -9.82 1.56
N ASN A 407 11.35 -8.65 1.03
CA ASN A 407 10.51 -7.45 1.08
C ASN A 407 9.51 -7.42 -0.09
N GLU A 408 8.39 -6.73 0.12
CA GLU A 408 7.35 -6.58 -0.89
C GLU A 408 6.94 -5.13 -1.08
N LEU A 409 6.92 -4.72 -2.35
CA LEU A 409 6.39 -3.46 -2.86
C LEU A 409 5.22 -3.79 -3.78
N VAL A 410 4.06 -3.19 -3.54
CA VAL A 410 2.85 -3.43 -4.34
C VAL A 410 2.58 -2.22 -5.20
N PHE A 411 2.61 -2.43 -6.51
CA PHE A 411 2.34 -1.40 -7.51
C PHE A 411 1.02 -1.68 -8.24
N GLU A 412 0.42 -0.63 -8.78
CA GLU A 412 -0.55 -0.80 -9.86
C GLU A 412 0.12 -1.42 -11.09
N ARG A 413 -0.53 -2.43 -11.67
CA ARG A 413 0.00 -3.18 -12.82
C ARG A 413 -0.29 -2.53 -14.18
N TYR A 414 -1.23 -1.59 -14.21
CA TYR A 414 -1.71 -0.96 -15.44
C TYR A 414 -1.36 0.54 -15.46
N ASP A 415 -1.12 1.07 -16.66
CA ASP A 415 -0.96 2.49 -16.92
C ASP A 415 -1.63 2.87 -18.22
N ASP A 416 -2.53 3.86 -18.16
CA ASP A 416 -3.43 4.20 -19.26
C ASP A 416 -3.94 2.93 -19.97
N PHE A 417 -4.32 1.94 -19.15
CA PHE A 417 -4.93 0.67 -19.56
C PHE A 417 -3.99 -0.30 -20.30
N LYS A 418 -2.68 -0.08 -20.22
CA LYS A 418 -1.64 -1.00 -20.71
C LYS A 418 -0.95 -1.67 -19.54
N VAL A 419 -0.74 -2.98 -19.65
CA VAL A 419 0.07 -3.75 -18.68
C VAL A 419 1.50 -3.19 -18.71
N VAL A 420 2.07 -2.93 -17.53
CA VAL A 420 3.47 -2.54 -17.39
C VAL A 420 4.35 -3.70 -17.85
N MET A 421 5.22 -3.44 -18.84
CA MET A 421 6.10 -4.46 -19.38
C MET A 421 7.43 -4.46 -18.62
N PRO A 422 8.05 -5.63 -18.40
CA PRO A 422 9.38 -5.70 -17.81
C PRO A 422 10.46 -5.19 -18.78
N ASP A 423 11.55 -4.68 -18.23
CA ASP A 423 12.70 -4.15 -18.97
C ASP A 423 13.81 -5.18 -19.17
N TYR A 424 13.87 -6.21 -18.31
CA TYR A 424 14.83 -7.29 -18.38
C TYR A 424 14.30 -8.55 -17.71
N VAL A 425 14.91 -9.69 -18.05
CA VAL A 425 14.79 -10.95 -17.31
C VAL A 425 16.03 -11.11 -16.46
N LEU A 426 15.88 -11.55 -15.22
CA LEU A 426 16.98 -11.84 -14.32
C LEU A 426 17.17 -13.35 -14.15
N TRP A 427 18.42 -13.80 -14.14
CA TRP A 427 18.78 -15.19 -13.87
C TRP A 427 19.98 -15.28 -12.93
N PHE A 428 19.87 -16.16 -11.93
CA PHE A 428 20.97 -16.50 -11.04
C PHE A 428 21.73 -17.72 -11.57
N ARG A 429 23.06 -17.59 -11.71
CA ARG A 429 23.94 -18.59 -12.33
C ARG A 429 23.89 -19.97 -11.67
N ASP A 430 23.61 -20.03 -10.37
CA ASP A 430 23.47 -21.27 -9.61
C ASP A 430 22.14 -22.00 -9.88
N ASN A 431 21.11 -21.28 -10.35
CA ASN A 431 19.85 -21.87 -10.84
C ASN A 431 19.97 -22.37 -12.28
N LYS A 432 20.77 -23.43 -12.49
CA LYS A 432 21.01 -24.03 -13.81
C LYS A 432 19.73 -24.50 -14.51
N LYS A 433 18.72 -24.95 -13.75
CA LYS A 433 17.44 -25.41 -14.30
C LYS A 433 16.57 -24.27 -14.82
N GLY A 434 16.70 -23.09 -14.23
CA GLY A 434 15.96 -21.89 -14.65
C GLY A 434 16.54 -21.16 -15.87
N TYR A 435 17.74 -21.52 -16.33
CA TYR A 435 18.41 -20.80 -17.42
C TYR A 435 17.61 -20.82 -18.73
N GLU A 436 17.15 -22.00 -19.15
CA GLU A 436 16.35 -22.15 -20.38
C GLU A 436 15.02 -21.38 -20.29
N MET A 437 14.40 -21.36 -19.10
CA MET A 437 13.17 -20.58 -18.86
C MET A 437 13.45 -19.07 -18.98
N ALA A 438 14.56 -18.61 -18.41
CA ALA A 438 14.96 -17.21 -18.47
C ALA A 438 15.33 -16.76 -19.90
N LEU A 439 16.07 -17.60 -20.65
CA LEU A 439 16.35 -17.38 -22.07
C LEU A 439 15.07 -17.30 -22.90
N LYS A 440 14.14 -18.24 -22.67
CA LYS A 440 12.85 -18.24 -23.34
C LYS A 440 12.07 -16.97 -23.02
N ALA A 441 11.95 -16.59 -21.74
CA ALA A 441 11.25 -15.36 -21.37
C ALA A 441 11.90 -14.12 -22.00
N ALA A 442 13.23 -14.00 -21.97
CA ALA A 442 13.93 -12.89 -22.61
C ALA A 442 13.60 -12.80 -24.10
N SER A 443 13.51 -13.94 -24.79
CA SER A 443 13.09 -14.03 -26.18
C SER A 443 11.61 -13.70 -26.39
N ASP A 444 10.70 -14.19 -25.55
CA ASP A 444 9.25 -13.96 -25.66
C ASP A 444 8.92 -12.46 -25.47
N PHE A 445 9.60 -11.81 -24.52
CA PHE A 445 9.43 -10.38 -24.23
C PHE A 445 10.21 -9.47 -25.20
N ASP A 446 11.27 -9.99 -25.84
CA ASP A 446 12.26 -9.21 -26.62
C ASP A 446 13.02 -8.20 -25.74
N ILE A 447 13.55 -8.68 -24.61
CA ILE A 447 14.27 -7.88 -23.59
C ILE A 447 15.57 -8.57 -23.16
N PRO A 448 16.57 -7.82 -22.63
CA PRO A 448 17.84 -8.41 -22.21
C PRO A 448 17.69 -9.41 -21.04
N LEU A 449 18.54 -10.43 -21.06
CA LEU A 449 18.79 -11.32 -19.93
C LEU A 449 19.98 -10.81 -19.11
N ILE A 450 19.74 -10.52 -17.84
CA ILE A 450 20.77 -10.17 -16.86
C ILE A 450 21.14 -11.42 -16.07
N GLU A 451 22.44 -11.66 -15.97
CA GLU A 451 23.01 -12.74 -15.17
C GLU A 451 23.60 -12.18 -13.88
N ILE A 452 23.20 -12.76 -12.75
CA ILE A 452 23.85 -12.55 -11.45
C ILE A 452 24.56 -13.83 -11.05
N ASP A 453 25.76 -13.70 -10.51
CA ASP A 453 26.56 -14.79 -9.95
C ASP A 453 26.60 -14.67 -8.42
N PRO A 454 25.71 -15.39 -7.69
CA PRO A 454 25.66 -15.31 -6.23
C PRO A 454 26.99 -15.66 -5.56
N TYR A 455 27.79 -16.56 -6.14
CA TYR A 455 29.10 -16.93 -5.60
C TYR A 455 30.08 -15.76 -5.62
N LYS A 456 30.13 -14.99 -6.72
CA LYS A 456 30.98 -13.79 -6.79
C LYS A 456 30.55 -12.73 -5.78
N LEU A 457 29.25 -12.58 -5.57
CA LEU A 457 28.72 -11.65 -4.55
C LEU A 457 29.11 -12.10 -3.14
N GLY A 458 29.00 -13.41 -2.85
CA GLY A 458 29.44 -13.96 -1.57
C GLY A 458 30.92 -13.75 -1.31
N GLU A 459 31.79 -14.02 -2.31
CA GLU A 459 33.23 -13.75 -2.22
C GLU A 459 33.51 -12.26 -1.99
N LYS A 460 32.88 -11.38 -2.78
CA LYS A 460 33.03 -9.92 -2.68
C LYS A 460 32.71 -9.44 -1.27
N TRP A 461 31.52 -9.75 -0.75
CA TRP A 461 31.05 -9.23 0.53
C TRP A 461 31.75 -9.88 1.72
N SER A 462 32.09 -11.17 1.65
CA SER A 462 32.90 -11.82 2.69
C SER A 462 34.28 -11.17 2.81
N LEU A 463 34.91 -10.85 1.69
CA LEU A 463 36.19 -10.13 1.66
C LEU A 463 36.05 -8.69 2.16
N GLU A 464 34.99 -7.98 1.78
CA GLU A 464 34.73 -6.61 2.21
C GLU A 464 34.50 -6.52 3.72
N ILE A 465 33.67 -7.42 4.28
CA ILE A 465 33.43 -7.52 5.72
C ILE A 465 34.73 -7.86 6.46
N SER A 466 35.53 -8.79 5.95
CA SER A 466 36.83 -9.12 6.56
C SER A 466 37.76 -7.90 6.60
N ARG A 467 37.82 -7.10 5.53
CA ARG A 467 38.56 -5.83 5.49
C ARG A 467 37.98 -4.76 6.42
N MET A 468 36.67 -4.76 6.66
CA MET A 468 36.05 -3.86 7.64
C MET A 468 36.46 -4.26 9.06
N VAL A 469 36.45 -5.55 9.39
CA VAL A 469 36.91 -6.08 10.68
C VAL A 469 38.38 -5.72 10.93
N GLU A 470 39.26 -5.88 9.94
CA GLU A 470 40.68 -5.49 10.06
C GLU A 470 40.87 -3.99 10.37
N ARG A 471 39.98 -3.12 9.87
CA ARG A 471 40.05 -1.66 10.06
C ARG A 471 39.46 -1.16 11.38
N LEU A 472 38.91 -2.06 12.20
CA LEU A 472 38.28 -1.67 13.46
C LEU A 472 39.22 -0.80 14.31
N ASN A 473 40.50 -1.17 14.42
CA ASN A 473 41.50 -0.47 15.24
C ASN A 473 41.73 1.02 14.90
N ASP A 474 41.33 1.49 13.71
CA ASP A 474 41.71 2.80 13.16
C ASP A 474 40.51 3.74 12.87
N SER A 475 39.29 3.41 13.30
CA SER A 475 38.07 4.09 12.83
C SER A 475 37.01 4.36 13.93
N ASN A 476 35.90 5.04 13.58
CA ASN A 476 34.77 5.21 14.49
C ASN A 476 34.09 3.85 14.74
N PHE A 477 34.56 3.17 15.79
CA PHE A 477 34.27 1.78 16.12
C PHE A 477 32.78 1.43 16.11
N GLU A 478 31.93 2.28 16.70
CA GLU A 478 30.49 1.99 16.82
C GLU A 478 29.80 1.93 15.46
N SER A 479 30.06 2.93 14.60
CA SER A 479 29.46 2.99 13.26
C SER A 479 29.93 1.83 12.38
N LEU A 480 31.22 1.49 12.45
CA LEU A 480 31.78 0.42 11.62
C LEU A 480 31.31 -0.96 12.10
N ALA A 481 31.20 -1.18 13.41
CA ALA A 481 30.67 -2.42 13.97
C ALA A 481 29.20 -2.66 13.57
N LEU A 482 28.36 -1.61 13.61
CA LEU A 482 26.99 -1.68 13.12
C LEU A 482 26.93 -2.02 11.63
N GLU A 483 27.80 -1.39 10.82
CA GLU A 483 27.87 -1.64 9.38
C GLU A 483 28.29 -3.08 9.06
N ILE A 484 29.31 -3.61 9.76
CA ILE A 484 29.78 -5.00 9.64
C ILE A 484 28.62 -5.98 9.91
N ILE A 485 27.93 -5.81 11.04
CA ILE A 485 26.85 -6.72 11.45
C ILE A 485 25.67 -6.60 10.46
N THR A 486 25.29 -5.38 10.08
CA THR A 486 24.18 -5.16 9.15
C THR A 486 24.46 -5.80 7.79
N LYS A 487 25.65 -5.57 7.21
CA LYS A 487 26.04 -6.14 5.93
C LYS A 487 26.13 -7.67 5.95
N PHE A 488 26.63 -8.25 7.04
CA PHE A 488 26.64 -9.69 7.20
C PHE A 488 25.22 -10.27 7.22
N LEU A 489 24.33 -9.69 8.02
CA LEU A 489 22.95 -10.15 8.15
C LEU A 489 22.12 -9.95 6.86
N ASN A 490 22.31 -8.82 6.16
CA ASN A 490 21.67 -8.58 4.87
C ASN A 490 22.04 -9.68 3.86
N ASN A 491 23.33 -10.00 3.73
CA ASN A 491 23.79 -11.04 2.80
C ASN A 491 23.26 -12.41 3.20
N ARG A 492 23.35 -12.75 4.49
CA ARG A 492 22.86 -14.02 5.00
C ARG A 492 21.37 -14.23 4.71
N ASN A 493 20.53 -13.24 5.00
CA ASN A 493 19.09 -13.33 4.76
C ASN A 493 18.77 -13.37 3.27
N GLY A 494 19.43 -12.51 2.49
CA GLY A 494 19.23 -12.44 1.05
C GLY A 494 19.64 -13.71 0.31
N LEU A 495 20.61 -14.47 0.82
CA LEU A 495 21.10 -15.71 0.21
C LEU A 495 20.31 -16.96 0.62
N SER A 496 19.12 -16.84 1.22
CA SER A 496 18.30 -17.99 1.65
C SER A 496 17.94 -18.96 0.51
N LEU A 497 17.80 -18.46 -0.73
CA LEU A 497 17.61 -19.27 -1.94
C LEU A 497 18.92 -19.83 -2.53
N HIS A 498 20.07 -19.37 -2.03
CA HIS A 498 21.42 -19.64 -2.51
C HIS A 498 22.26 -20.36 -1.44
N ARG A 499 21.72 -21.45 -0.90
CA ARG A 499 22.25 -22.11 0.33
C ARG A 499 23.74 -22.43 0.28
N GLU A 500 24.26 -22.91 -0.85
CA GLU A 500 25.69 -23.25 -0.95
C GLU A 500 26.58 -22.00 -0.74
N VAL A 501 26.15 -20.83 -1.22
CA VAL A 501 26.84 -19.55 -1.02
C VAL A 501 26.68 -19.06 0.41
N LEU A 502 25.48 -19.18 0.97
CA LEU A 502 25.19 -18.83 2.37
C LEU A 502 26.09 -19.63 3.32
N ASP A 503 26.13 -20.96 3.16
CA ASP A 503 26.89 -21.87 4.01
C ASP A 503 28.41 -21.65 3.89
N GLU A 504 28.90 -21.24 2.71
CA GLU A 504 30.33 -21.00 2.49
C GLU A 504 30.80 -19.64 3.03
N PHE A 505 30.03 -18.57 2.84
CA PHE A 505 30.49 -17.20 3.10
C PHE A 505 29.84 -16.52 4.32
N PHE A 506 28.62 -16.93 4.71
CA PHE A 506 27.79 -16.27 5.74
C PHE A 506 27.22 -17.26 6.76
N SER A 507 27.97 -18.30 7.08
CA SER A 507 27.60 -19.34 8.04
C SER A 507 27.47 -18.83 9.47
N ASP A 508 26.85 -19.66 10.31
CA ASP A 508 26.75 -19.47 11.75
C ASP A 508 28.12 -19.28 12.39
N GLU A 509 29.07 -20.16 12.05
CA GLU A 509 30.42 -20.14 12.58
C GLU A 509 31.14 -18.85 12.19
N ARG A 510 30.94 -18.37 10.96
CA ARG A 510 31.56 -17.12 10.50
C ARG A 510 31.00 -15.91 11.23
N PHE A 511 29.70 -15.89 11.50
CA PHE A 511 29.09 -14.84 12.30
C PHE A 511 29.64 -14.82 13.73
N GLU A 512 29.76 -15.98 14.36
CA GLU A 512 30.34 -16.12 15.71
C GLU A 512 31.80 -15.61 15.76
N GLU A 513 32.60 -15.89 14.73
CA GLU A 513 33.96 -15.34 14.58
C GLU A 513 33.95 -13.81 14.54
N ILE A 514 33.13 -13.21 13.68
CA ILE A 514 33.03 -11.75 13.55
C ILE A 514 32.58 -11.11 14.86
N VAL A 515 31.58 -11.68 15.52
CA VAL A 515 31.08 -11.16 16.81
C VAL A 515 32.15 -11.25 17.90
N ARG A 516 32.95 -12.33 17.92
CA ARG A 516 34.07 -12.46 18.87
C ARG A 516 35.13 -11.39 18.60
N ASP A 517 35.53 -11.20 17.35
CA ASP A 517 36.51 -10.19 16.97
C ASP A 517 36.03 -8.78 17.32
N LEU A 518 34.74 -8.49 17.10
CA LEU A 518 34.11 -7.24 17.52
C LEU A 518 34.08 -7.08 19.04
N TYR A 519 33.83 -8.14 19.79
CA TYR A 519 33.81 -8.10 21.26
C TYR A 519 35.20 -7.81 21.85
N GLU A 520 36.25 -8.38 21.27
CA GLU A 520 37.63 -8.12 21.71
C GLU A 520 38.02 -6.65 21.58
N VAL A 521 37.43 -5.95 20.60
CA VAL A 521 37.72 -4.54 20.31
C VAL A 521 36.73 -3.57 20.96
N CYS A 522 35.43 -3.92 21.03
CA CYS A 522 34.36 -3.01 21.44
C CYS A 522 33.24 -3.70 22.25
N PRO A 523 33.53 -4.21 23.47
CA PRO A 523 32.57 -5.00 24.24
C PRO A 523 31.36 -4.17 24.73
N ASP A 524 31.56 -2.88 25.02
CA ASP A 524 30.56 -2.03 25.66
C ASP A 524 29.38 -1.67 24.73
N TYR A 525 29.61 -1.58 23.41
CA TYR A 525 28.61 -1.18 22.42
C TYR A 525 28.03 -2.35 21.63
N LEU A 526 28.73 -3.49 21.59
CA LEU A 526 28.31 -4.64 20.80
C LEU A 526 26.90 -5.12 21.17
N MET A 527 26.57 -5.14 22.47
CA MET A 527 25.24 -5.54 22.91
C MET A 527 24.15 -4.58 22.46
N GLU A 528 24.42 -3.27 22.41
CA GLU A 528 23.46 -2.30 21.88
C GLU A 528 23.23 -2.51 20.38
N ILE A 529 24.31 -2.73 19.61
CA ILE A 529 24.25 -3.00 18.18
C ILE A 529 23.48 -4.29 17.90
N LEU A 530 23.80 -5.37 18.60
CA LEU A 530 23.08 -6.64 18.49
C LEU A 530 21.60 -6.48 18.86
N ASN A 531 21.29 -5.72 19.91
CA ASN A 531 19.90 -5.45 20.29
C ASN A 531 19.12 -4.65 19.23
N LYS A 532 19.78 -3.71 18.53
CA LYS A 532 19.18 -2.99 17.38
C LYS A 532 18.80 -3.98 16.27
N GLU A 533 19.70 -4.89 15.91
CA GLU A 533 19.43 -5.91 14.90
C GLU A 533 18.39 -6.95 15.35
N ILE A 534 18.36 -7.33 16.63
CA ILE A 534 17.30 -8.17 17.22
C ILE A 534 15.95 -7.49 17.08
N SER A 535 15.87 -6.20 17.32
CA SER A 535 14.62 -5.45 17.22
C SER A 535 14.05 -5.53 15.80
N LYS A 536 14.92 -5.41 14.77
CA LYS A 536 14.53 -5.62 13.36
C LYS A 536 13.98 -7.03 13.14
N MET A 537 14.68 -8.06 13.63
CA MET A 537 14.23 -9.46 13.50
C MET A 537 12.88 -9.72 14.18
N LYS A 538 12.64 -9.13 15.36
CA LYS A 538 11.38 -9.30 16.12
C LYS A 538 10.14 -8.71 15.43
N LYS A 539 10.33 -7.76 14.51
CA LYS A 539 9.22 -7.18 13.72
C LYS A 539 8.66 -8.18 12.68
N CYS A 540 9.38 -9.25 12.35
CA CYS A 540 8.97 -10.21 11.32
C CYS A 540 8.05 -11.32 11.85
N PHE A 541 6.86 -11.45 11.27
CA PHE A 541 5.77 -12.33 11.74
C PHE A 541 6.08 -13.83 11.64
N ILE A 542 6.92 -14.24 10.68
CA ILE A 542 7.22 -15.65 10.40
C ILE A 542 8.25 -16.24 11.38
N ASN A 543 9.06 -15.39 12.04
CA ASN A 543 10.12 -15.83 12.96
C ASN A 543 9.67 -15.96 14.43
N GLN A 544 8.40 -15.77 14.76
CA GLN A 544 7.91 -16.13 16.10
C GLN A 544 7.85 -17.66 16.32
N ASN A 545 7.75 -18.45 15.23
CA ASN A 545 7.73 -19.91 15.30
C ASN A 545 9.06 -20.58 14.91
N ASN A 546 9.92 -19.90 14.13
CA ASN A 546 11.28 -20.34 13.79
C ASN A 546 12.31 -19.53 14.59
N LEU A 547 12.29 -19.68 15.91
CA LEU A 547 13.28 -19.15 16.86
C LEU A 547 14.71 -19.72 16.66
N ASP A 548 15.08 -20.18 15.47
CA ASP A 548 16.37 -20.80 15.18
C ASP A 548 17.44 -19.76 14.77
N ASP A 549 17.08 -18.66 14.09
CA ASP A 549 18.00 -17.51 13.91
C ASP A 549 18.16 -16.68 15.19
N ALA A 550 17.07 -16.56 15.97
CA ALA A 550 17.16 -16.15 17.37
C ALA A 550 17.96 -17.17 18.21
N GLY A 551 18.09 -18.42 17.74
CA GLY A 551 18.92 -19.47 18.31
C GLY A 551 20.40 -19.22 18.13
N LEU A 552 20.84 -18.65 17.01
CA LEU A 552 22.22 -18.21 16.80
C LEU A 552 22.57 -17.05 17.73
N LEU A 553 21.70 -16.04 17.81
CA LEU A 553 21.92 -14.93 18.74
C LEU A 553 21.74 -15.34 20.21
N ASN A 554 20.83 -16.28 20.52
CA ASN A 554 20.75 -16.88 21.84
C ASN A 554 21.97 -17.76 22.13
N LYS A 555 22.65 -18.38 21.14
CA LYS A 555 23.94 -19.07 21.35
C LYS A 555 25.05 -18.06 21.65
N VAL A 556 25.06 -16.91 20.97
CA VAL A 556 25.97 -15.78 21.23
C VAL A 556 25.70 -15.13 22.61
N ILE A 557 24.43 -14.94 22.98
CA ILE A 557 24.00 -14.42 24.30
C ILE A 557 24.20 -15.48 25.42
N ASN A 558 24.01 -16.76 25.11
CA ASN A 558 24.27 -17.90 26.02
C ASN A 558 25.72 -18.36 26.01
N TYR A 559 26.63 -17.66 25.34
CA TYR A 559 28.07 -17.75 25.57
C TYR A 559 28.36 -17.15 26.97
N GLN A 560 27.87 -17.80 28.02
CA GLN A 560 28.09 -17.51 29.44
C GLN A 560 29.54 -17.82 29.87
N GLY A 561 30.51 -17.61 28.98
CA GLY A 561 31.89 -17.31 29.34
C GLY A 561 32.06 -15.85 29.81
N PHE A 562 31.07 -14.97 29.55
CA PHE A 562 31.08 -13.54 29.87
C PHE A 562 30.63 -13.18 31.31
N LYS A 563 30.62 -14.15 32.23
CA LYS A 563 30.69 -13.87 33.68
C LYS A 563 32.01 -14.37 34.24
N LYS A 564 33.01 -13.48 34.26
CA LYS A 564 34.02 -13.46 35.31
C LYS A 564 34.32 -12.05 35.73
#